data_AF-A0A7X6VUJ3-F1
#
_entry.id   AF-A0A7X6VUJ3-F1
#
_cell.length_a   1.000
_cell.length_b   1.000
_cell.length_c   1.000
_cell.angle_alpha   90.00
_cell.angle_beta   90.00
_cell.angle_gamma   90.00
#
_symmetry.space_group_name_H-M   'P 1'
#
loop_
_entity.id
_entity.type
_entity.pdbx_description
1 polymer ?
#
loop_
_entity_poly.entity_id
_entity_poly.type
_entity_poly.pdbx_seq_one_letter_code
_entity_poly.pdbx_strand_id
1 'polypeptide(L)'
;MKKRVSVFFLIIISFCSFSQNADSLNQQPRQIPYWTLWVPGASYFHQGKIVEGSLFSALEIGGVYLGIKHDKTLKNNSSSPYYNYPLFIGLQAYQTEKLTLFKNRLEILKYHYPDFRYDELSEKDLFLAPFKIENIVTPITGGMVLLAAVFLGIEKHRETQSLSSVEQIYFMNRYIDRNKGLALFGATSLAMSWSAGVGEEYVFRNWMMPMLDYKYGQTKGLLISSAIFGGMHFSNVLMAEKPDYLATMLQVGETTIAGYFLGRDVQKRGYKIGPAVAAHMWYDFTLMLGSFLINPENNFLGVKLKFKL
;
A
#
# COMPACT_ATOMS: atom_id res chain seq x y z
N MET A 1 5.18 -34.89 1.76
CA MET A 1 5.43 -34.36 3.12
C MET A 1 6.13 -33.01 3.15
N LYS A 2 7.30 -32.80 2.51
CA LYS A 2 8.08 -31.55 2.60
C LYS A 2 7.30 -30.24 2.30
N LYS A 3 6.44 -30.20 1.27
CA LYS A 3 5.63 -29.00 0.95
C LYS A 3 4.57 -28.65 2.00
N ARG A 4 3.97 -29.65 2.68
CA ARG A 4 2.92 -29.42 3.70
C ARG A 4 3.53 -28.87 4.99
N VAL A 5 4.75 -29.32 5.33
CA VAL A 5 5.51 -28.82 6.49
C VAL A 5 5.91 -27.36 6.27
N SER A 6 6.37 -26.97 5.08
CA SER A 6 6.72 -25.57 4.78
C SER A 6 5.52 -24.61 4.86
N VAL A 7 4.34 -25.01 4.39
CA VAL A 7 3.12 -24.18 4.50
C VAL A 7 2.68 -24.03 5.95
N PHE A 8 2.76 -25.09 6.76
CA PHE A 8 2.40 -25.04 8.17
C PHE A 8 3.35 -24.15 8.98
N PHE A 9 4.65 -24.19 8.70
CA PHE A 9 5.64 -23.28 9.29
C PHE A 9 5.42 -21.82 8.87
N LEU A 10 5.07 -21.55 7.60
CA LEU A 10 4.72 -20.19 7.15
C LEU A 10 3.49 -19.65 7.89
N ILE A 11 2.45 -20.47 8.07
CA ILE A 11 1.25 -20.08 8.82
C ILE A 11 1.60 -19.79 10.29
N ILE A 12 2.38 -20.64 10.95
CA ILE A 12 2.80 -20.43 12.35
C ILE A 12 3.64 -19.16 12.49
N ILE A 13 4.59 -18.93 11.58
CA ILE A 13 5.40 -17.71 11.56
C ILE A 13 4.51 -16.48 11.38
N SER A 14 3.54 -16.52 10.45
CA SER A 14 2.56 -15.45 10.30
C SER A 14 1.73 -15.21 11.57
N PHE A 15 1.31 -16.25 12.30
CA PHE A 15 0.54 -16.07 13.54
C PHE A 15 1.39 -15.53 14.70
N CYS A 16 2.65 -15.95 14.82
CA CYS A 16 3.55 -15.49 15.88
C CYS A 16 4.05 -14.05 15.66
N SER A 17 4.29 -13.63 14.41
CA SER A 17 4.79 -12.29 14.06
C SER A 17 3.81 -11.14 14.29
N PHE A 18 2.56 -11.41 14.67
CA PHE A 18 1.54 -10.37 14.91
C PHE A 18 1.06 -10.35 16.37
N SER A 19 1.69 -11.08 17.28
CA SER A 19 1.38 -11.03 18.70
C SER A 19 2.00 -9.80 19.36
N GLN A 20 1.37 -8.62 19.26
CA GLN A 20 1.69 -7.48 20.10
C GLN A 20 0.48 -7.01 20.90
N ASN A 21 0.69 -6.87 22.21
CA ASN A 21 -0.14 -6.03 23.05
C ASN A 21 0.31 -4.57 22.87
N ALA A 22 -0.63 -3.62 22.94
CA ALA A 22 -0.26 -2.22 23.03
C ALA A 22 0.47 -2.01 24.36
N ASP A 23 1.76 -1.64 24.30
CA ASP A 23 2.48 -1.26 25.50
C ASP A 23 1.83 0.01 26.06
N SER A 24 1.33 -0.06 27.28
CA SER A 24 0.86 1.12 28.00
C SER A 24 2.02 2.12 28.08
N LEU A 25 1.78 3.39 27.69
CA LEU A 25 2.75 4.50 27.72
C LEU A 25 3.21 4.92 29.15
N ASN A 26 3.20 3.99 30.11
CA ASN A 26 3.58 4.22 31.51
C ASN A 26 5.06 4.57 31.67
N GLN A 27 5.88 4.36 30.65
CA GLN A 27 7.29 4.73 30.60
C GLN A 27 7.60 5.45 29.29
N GLN A 28 8.55 6.39 29.33
CA GLN A 28 8.98 7.10 28.13
C GLN A 28 9.49 6.10 27.08
N PRO A 29 8.91 6.08 25.86
CA PRO A 29 9.35 5.17 24.81
C PRO A 29 10.80 5.43 24.43
N ARG A 30 11.59 4.35 24.26
CA ARG A 30 12.96 4.46 23.78
C ARG A 30 12.95 4.87 22.31
N GLN A 31 13.69 5.92 21.98
CA GLN A 31 13.79 6.39 20.60
C GLN A 31 14.52 5.37 19.72
N ILE A 32 13.89 4.99 18.62
CA ILE A 32 14.54 4.18 17.58
C ILE A 32 15.56 5.08 16.83
N PRO A 33 16.83 4.65 16.70
CA PRO A 33 17.86 5.42 16.00
C PRO A 33 17.57 5.61 14.51
N TYR A 34 17.94 6.77 13.97
CA TYR A 34 17.76 7.06 12.54
C TYR A 34 18.58 6.17 11.60
N TRP A 35 19.66 5.53 12.06
CA TRP A 35 20.40 4.59 11.20
C TRP A 35 19.51 3.42 10.75
N THR A 36 18.50 3.07 11.55
CA THR A 36 17.54 2.00 11.20
C THR A 36 16.72 2.35 9.96
N LEU A 37 16.64 3.63 9.57
CA LEU A 37 15.98 4.03 8.32
C LEU A 37 16.65 3.43 7.11
N TRP A 38 17.95 3.15 7.14
CA TRP A 38 18.72 2.82 5.94
C TRP A 38 18.96 1.32 5.75
N VAL A 39 18.62 0.51 6.76
CA VAL A 39 18.94 -0.91 6.79
C VAL A 39 17.65 -1.72 6.78
N PRO A 40 17.51 -2.71 5.88
CA PRO A 40 16.34 -3.58 5.82
C PRO A 40 16.02 -4.29 7.13
N GLY A 41 14.77 -4.25 7.58
CA GLY A 41 14.31 -4.86 8.84
C GLY A 41 14.93 -4.33 10.14
N ALA A 42 15.76 -3.27 10.07
CA ALA A 42 16.53 -2.81 11.21
C ALA A 42 15.71 -2.14 12.32
N SER A 43 14.55 -1.57 12.01
CA SER A 43 13.67 -1.02 13.05
C SER A 43 13.17 -2.14 13.96
N TYR A 44 12.87 -3.31 13.40
CA TYR A 44 12.48 -4.49 14.18
C TYR A 44 13.65 -5.16 14.90
N PHE A 45 14.80 -5.34 14.24
CA PHE A 45 15.98 -5.89 14.91
C PHE A 45 16.43 -5.05 16.11
N HIS A 46 16.40 -3.72 15.99
CA HIS A 46 16.73 -2.83 17.09
C HIS A 46 15.81 -3.00 18.31
N GLN A 47 14.56 -3.40 18.09
CA GLN A 47 13.58 -3.67 19.14
C GLN A 47 13.61 -5.12 19.65
N GLY A 48 14.57 -5.94 19.18
CA GLY A 48 14.64 -7.36 19.53
C GLY A 48 13.60 -8.25 18.85
N LYS A 49 12.82 -7.71 17.89
CA LYS A 49 11.83 -8.44 17.09
C LYS A 49 12.53 -9.16 15.92
N ILE A 50 13.24 -10.24 16.24
CA ILE A 50 14.12 -10.93 15.27
C ILE A 50 13.33 -11.55 14.12
N VAL A 51 12.14 -12.10 14.39
CA VAL A 51 11.34 -12.79 13.36
C VAL A 51 10.81 -11.79 12.34
N GLU A 52 10.19 -10.71 12.82
CA GLU A 52 9.65 -9.62 12.02
C GLU A 52 10.76 -8.94 11.22
N GLY A 53 11.89 -8.63 11.86
CA GLY A 53 13.06 -8.09 11.18
C GLY A 53 13.55 -9.01 10.06
N SER A 54 13.65 -10.32 10.31
CA SER A 54 14.08 -11.28 9.29
C SER A 54 13.10 -11.37 8.12
N LEU A 55 11.79 -11.36 8.40
CA LEU A 55 10.76 -11.43 7.37
C LEU A 55 10.80 -10.19 6.46
N PHE A 56 10.83 -9.00 7.06
CA PHE A 56 10.89 -7.75 6.31
C PHE A 56 12.21 -7.63 5.53
N SER A 57 13.37 -7.91 6.15
CA SER A 57 14.64 -7.93 5.42
C SER A 57 14.63 -8.89 4.23
N ALA A 58 14.04 -10.09 4.37
CA ALA A 58 13.95 -11.05 3.28
C ALA A 58 13.03 -10.57 2.14
N LEU A 59 11.89 -9.96 2.46
CA LEU A 59 10.97 -9.39 1.46
C LEU A 59 11.60 -8.21 0.73
N GLU A 60 12.26 -7.31 1.46
CA GLU A 60 12.91 -6.11 0.92
C GLU A 60 14.07 -6.47 0.00
N ILE A 61 15.04 -7.24 0.51
CA ILE A 61 16.23 -7.67 -0.25
C ILE A 61 15.80 -8.57 -1.41
N GLY A 62 14.86 -9.49 -1.18
CA GLY A 62 14.34 -10.39 -2.19
C GLY A 62 13.65 -9.65 -3.33
N GLY A 63 12.78 -8.69 -3.02
CA GLY A 63 12.08 -7.85 -4.01
C GLY A 63 13.06 -7.01 -4.84
N VAL A 64 14.00 -6.33 -4.19
CA VAL A 64 15.05 -5.56 -4.86
C VAL A 64 15.91 -6.45 -5.76
N TYR A 65 16.39 -7.58 -5.24
CA TYR A 65 17.21 -8.53 -6.00
C TYR A 65 16.47 -9.06 -7.24
N LEU A 66 15.22 -9.51 -7.07
CA LEU A 66 14.41 -10.00 -8.19
C LEU A 66 14.11 -8.90 -9.20
N GLY A 67 13.85 -7.69 -8.72
CA GLY A 67 13.60 -6.53 -9.55
C GLY A 67 14.81 -6.17 -10.41
N ILE A 68 16.01 -6.13 -9.85
CA ILE A 68 17.27 -5.89 -10.59
C ILE A 68 17.54 -7.03 -11.57
N LYS A 69 17.39 -8.29 -11.12
CA LYS A 69 17.68 -9.47 -11.92
C LYS A 69 16.79 -9.58 -13.16
N HIS A 70 15.52 -9.21 -13.04
CA HIS A 70 14.52 -9.35 -14.10
C HIS A 70 14.16 -8.04 -14.80
N ASP A 71 14.81 -6.92 -14.45
CA ASP A 71 14.49 -5.57 -14.92
C ASP A 71 14.32 -5.50 -16.45
N LYS A 72 15.36 -5.85 -17.20
CA LYS A 72 15.35 -5.81 -18.68
C LYS A 72 14.24 -6.68 -19.27
N THR A 73 14.03 -7.86 -18.69
CA THR A 73 13.04 -8.83 -19.18
C THR A 73 11.61 -8.34 -18.93
N LEU A 74 11.35 -7.80 -17.75
CA LEU A 74 10.05 -7.22 -17.39
C LEU A 74 9.76 -5.98 -18.24
N LYS A 75 10.74 -5.09 -18.40
CA LYS A 75 10.64 -3.89 -19.23
C LYS A 75 10.29 -4.19 -20.68
N ASN A 76 10.94 -5.20 -21.27
CA ASN A 76 10.66 -5.61 -22.65
C ASN A 76 9.28 -6.28 -22.85
N ASN A 77 8.60 -6.64 -21.75
CA ASN A 77 7.31 -7.33 -21.78
C ASN A 77 6.25 -6.59 -20.94
N SER A 78 6.41 -5.28 -20.76
CA SER A 78 5.39 -4.42 -20.17
C SER A 78 5.40 -3.02 -20.75
N SER A 79 4.24 -2.39 -20.77
CA SER A 79 4.04 -0.99 -21.17
C SER A 79 3.79 -0.06 -19.97
N SER A 80 3.73 -0.59 -18.75
CA SER A 80 3.36 0.17 -17.55
C SER A 80 4.57 0.70 -16.81
N PRO A 81 4.51 1.89 -16.18
CA PRO A 81 5.55 2.35 -15.25
C PRO A 81 5.72 1.42 -14.04
N TYR A 82 4.73 0.58 -13.75
CA TYR A 82 4.77 -0.42 -12.68
C TYR A 82 5.26 -1.81 -13.14
N TYR A 83 5.94 -1.89 -14.30
CA TYR A 83 6.43 -3.15 -14.87
C TYR A 83 7.33 -3.95 -13.91
N ASN A 84 8.09 -3.26 -13.06
CA ASN A 84 8.99 -3.86 -12.09
C ASN A 84 8.28 -4.08 -10.74
N TYR A 85 7.15 -4.80 -10.77
CA TYR A 85 6.38 -5.12 -9.56
C TYR A 85 7.18 -5.87 -8.46
N PRO A 86 8.21 -6.72 -8.74
CA PRO A 86 9.01 -7.29 -7.66
C PRO A 86 9.81 -6.24 -6.89
N LEU A 87 10.42 -5.29 -7.61
CA LEU A 87 11.10 -4.14 -6.98
C LEU A 87 10.11 -3.32 -6.18
N PHE A 88 8.95 -3.02 -6.76
CA PHE A 88 7.92 -2.23 -6.11
C PHE A 88 7.43 -2.87 -4.81
N ILE A 89 7.12 -4.18 -4.80
CA ILE A 89 6.75 -4.93 -3.59
C ILE A 89 7.89 -4.89 -2.55
N GLY A 90 9.15 -5.02 -2.97
CA GLY A 90 10.30 -4.91 -2.06
C GLY A 90 10.41 -3.53 -1.40
N LEU A 91 10.22 -2.47 -2.18
CA LEU A 91 10.21 -1.08 -1.69
C LEU A 91 9.01 -0.80 -0.77
N GLN A 92 7.86 -1.39 -1.06
CA GLN A 92 6.67 -1.31 -0.23
C GLN A 92 6.82 -2.05 1.11
N ALA A 93 7.46 -3.23 1.11
CA ALA A 93 7.83 -3.93 2.34
C ALA A 93 8.74 -3.05 3.21
N TYR A 94 9.74 -2.41 2.59
CA TYR A 94 10.64 -1.47 3.27
C TYR A 94 9.86 -0.31 3.88
N GLN A 95 9.03 0.38 3.08
CA GLN A 95 8.21 1.50 3.56
C GLN A 95 7.30 1.09 4.73
N THR A 96 6.68 -0.08 4.64
CA THR A 96 5.79 -0.62 5.67
C THR A 96 6.56 -0.90 6.96
N GLU A 97 7.76 -1.46 6.88
CA GLU A 97 8.62 -1.68 8.05
C GLU A 97 9.00 -0.36 8.73
N LYS A 98 9.29 0.70 7.95
CA LYS A 98 9.64 2.02 8.49
C LYS A 98 8.50 2.72 9.21
N LEU A 99 7.24 2.31 9.03
CA LEU A 99 6.10 2.83 9.81
C LEU A 99 6.33 2.68 11.32
N THR A 100 7.10 1.68 11.73
CA THR A 100 7.52 1.46 13.12
C THR A 100 8.26 2.66 13.70
N LEU A 101 9.12 3.32 12.90
CA LEU A 101 9.79 4.55 13.33
C LEU A 101 8.80 5.72 13.48
N PHE A 102 7.88 5.87 12.53
CA PHE A 102 6.83 6.90 12.61
C PHE A 102 5.98 6.71 13.86
N LYS A 103 5.59 5.47 14.16
CA LYS A 103 4.88 5.10 15.38
C LYS A 103 5.65 5.49 16.63
N ASN A 104 6.92 5.08 16.75
CA ASN A 104 7.77 5.41 17.88
C ASN A 104 7.87 6.93 18.11
N ARG A 105 7.91 7.72 17.03
CA ARG A 105 7.90 9.19 17.11
C ARG A 105 6.57 9.74 17.65
N LEU A 106 5.44 9.18 17.23
CA LEU A 106 4.13 9.58 17.74
C LEU A 106 3.97 9.23 19.22
N GLU A 107 4.45 8.07 19.64
CA GLU A 107 4.43 7.65 21.05
C GLU A 107 5.28 8.56 21.94
N ILE A 108 6.48 8.95 21.48
CA ILE A 108 7.31 9.94 22.18
C ILE A 108 6.61 11.29 22.25
N LEU A 109 6.00 11.73 21.15
CA LEU A 109 5.27 13.00 21.11
C LEU A 109 4.08 12.99 22.08
N LYS A 110 3.31 11.90 22.10
CA LYS A 110 2.17 11.70 23.00
C LYS A 110 2.58 11.69 24.47
N TYR A 111 3.71 11.05 24.79
CA TYR A 111 4.27 11.05 26.14
C TYR A 111 4.55 12.47 26.66
N HIS A 112 5.12 13.35 25.81
CA HIS A 112 5.42 14.73 26.17
C HIS A 112 4.22 15.69 26.05
N TYR A 113 3.26 15.36 25.17
CA TYR A 113 2.06 16.17 24.91
C TYR A 113 0.80 15.29 25.01
N PRO A 114 0.25 15.08 26.22
CA PRO A 114 -0.89 14.17 26.43
C PRO A 114 -2.15 14.53 25.62
N ASP A 115 -2.33 15.80 25.27
CA ASP A 115 -3.45 16.27 24.45
C ASP A 115 -3.27 16.02 22.94
N PHE A 116 -2.08 15.57 22.51
CA PHE A 116 -1.83 15.19 21.13
C PHE A 116 -2.70 13.97 20.75
N ARG A 117 -3.43 14.05 19.64
CA ARG A 117 -4.38 13.02 19.22
C ARG A 117 -3.90 12.38 17.93
N TYR A 118 -3.77 11.06 17.97
CA TYR A 118 -3.53 10.19 16.83
C TYR A 118 -4.19 8.83 17.14
N ASP A 119 -4.21 7.91 16.18
CA ASP A 119 -4.67 6.55 16.40
C ASP A 119 -3.55 5.71 17.03
N GLU A 120 -3.78 5.26 18.27
CA GLU A 120 -2.85 4.47 19.10
C GLU A 120 -2.94 2.96 18.78
N LEU A 121 -2.97 2.62 17.49
CA LEU A 121 -3.16 1.25 17.05
C LEU A 121 -1.88 0.39 17.15
N SER A 122 -2.05 -0.90 17.43
CA SER A 122 -0.97 -1.88 17.31
C SER A 122 -0.55 -2.07 15.84
N GLU A 123 0.66 -2.56 15.58
CA GLU A 123 1.10 -2.89 14.20
C GLU A 123 0.18 -3.95 13.57
N LYS A 124 -0.22 -4.96 14.35
CA LYS A 124 -1.20 -5.96 13.91
C LYS A 124 -2.53 -5.30 13.51
N ASP A 125 -3.03 -4.38 14.34
CA ASP A 125 -4.29 -3.70 14.05
C ASP A 125 -4.20 -2.83 12.80
N LEU A 126 -3.03 -2.23 12.53
CA LEU A 126 -2.76 -1.48 11.31
C LEU A 126 -2.83 -2.39 10.09
N PHE A 127 -2.05 -3.46 10.12
CA PHE A 127 -1.89 -4.38 9.00
C PHE A 127 -3.18 -5.13 8.68
N LEU A 128 -4.01 -5.40 9.69
CA LEU A 128 -5.31 -6.03 9.52
C LEU A 128 -6.45 -5.04 9.29
N ALA A 129 -6.23 -3.72 9.45
CA ALA A 129 -7.29 -2.73 9.32
C ALA A 129 -8.11 -2.84 8.03
N PRO A 130 -7.54 -3.09 6.83
CA PRO A 130 -8.32 -3.25 5.61
C PRO A 130 -9.30 -4.42 5.61
N PHE A 131 -9.05 -5.43 6.44
CA PHE A 131 -9.79 -6.69 6.47
C PHE A 131 -10.79 -6.77 7.61
N LYS A 132 -10.78 -5.79 8.53
CA LYS A 132 -11.75 -5.73 9.62
C LYS A 132 -13.11 -5.29 9.07
N ILE A 133 -14.14 -6.06 9.37
CA ILE A 133 -15.52 -5.80 8.91
C ILE A 133 -15.97 -4.38 9.29
N GLU A 134 -15.64 -3.92 10.51
CA GLU A 134 -15.98 -2.57 11.00
C GLU A 134 -15.36 -1.42 10.17
N ASN A 135 -14.25 -1.68 9.48
CA ASN A 135 -13.60 -0.71 8.59
C ASN A 135 -14.13 -0.83 7.16
N ILE A 136 -14.44 -2.06 6.70
CA ILE A 136 -14.99 -2.32 5.37
C ILE A 136 -16.41 -1.78 5.24
N VAL A 137 -17.26 -2.04 6.22
CA VAL A 137 -18.69 -1.70 6.20
C VAL A 137 -18.87 -0.25 6.68
N THR A 138 -18.28 0.68 5.94
CA THR A 138 -18.38 2.12 6.22
C THR A 138 -18.77 2.91 4.96
N PRO A 139 -19.44 4.07 5.11
CA PRO A 139 -19.79 4.91 3.96
C PRO A 139 -18.57 5.37 3.16
N ILE A 140 -17.42 5.61 3.81
CA ILE A 140 -16.21 6.05 3.13
C ILE A 140 -15.61 4.93 2.26
N THR A 141 -15.53 3.70 2.77
CA THR A 141 -15.06 2.55 1.98
C THR A 141 -16.02 2.23 0.84
N GLY A 142 -17.33 2.20 1.11
CA GLY A 142 -18.34 1.99 0.06
C GLY A 142 -18.29 3.07 -1.03
N GLY A 143 -18.15 4.34 -0.64
CA GLY A 143 -18.03 5.46 -1.57
C GLY A 143 -16.78 5.38 -2.46
N MET A 144 -15.63 5.03 -1.88
CA MET A 144 -14.39 4.85 -2.64
C MET A 144 -14.48 3.65 -3.59
N VAL A 145 -14.99 2.49 -3.15
CA VAL A 145 -15.19 1.32 -4.04
C VAL A 145 -16.18 1.64 -5.17
N LEU A 146 -17.24 2.40 -4.89
CA LEU A 146 -18.17 2.85 -5.92
C LEU A 146 -17.48 3.79 -6.93
N LEU A 147 -16.64 4.71 -6.47
CA LEU A 147 -15.85 5.58 -7.34
C LEU A 147 -14.94 4.76 -8.27
N ALA A 148 -14.24 3.75 -7.72
CA ALA A 148 -13.45 2.82 -8.52
C ALA A 148 -14.32 2.11 -9.58
N ALA A 149 -15.51 1.62 -9.21
CA ALA A 149 -16.43 0.98 -10.13
C ALA A 149 -16.91 1.93 -11.25
N VAL A 150 -17.10 3.22 -10.98
CA VAL A 150 -17.43 4.23 -11.99
C VAL A 150 -16.29 4.39 -12.99
N PHE A 151 -15.05 4.52 -12.51
CA PHE A 151 -13.87 4.61 -13.40
C PHE A 151 -13.72 3.37 -14.28
N LEU A 152 -13.90 2.18 -13.70
CA LEU A 152 -13.91 0.92 -14.45
C LEU A 152 -15.04 0.85 -15.48
N GLY A 153 -16.22 1.39 -15.15
CA GLY A 153 -17.34 1.51 -16.08
C GLY A 153 -16.99 2.38 -17.28
N ILE A 154 -16.30 3.51 -17.07
CA ILE A 154 -15.81 4.37 -18.15
C ILE A 154 -14.74 3.63 -18.98
N GLU A 155 -13.80 2.96 -18.32
CA GLU A 155 -12.73 2.18 -18.98
C GLU A 155 -13.29 1.05 -19.84
N LYS A 156 -14.37 0.38 -19.40
CA LYS A 156 -15.04 -0.70 -20.16
C LYS A 156 -15.48 -0.26 -21.55
N HIS A 157 -15.85 1.01 -21.74
CA HIS A 157 -16.26 1.52 -23.05
C HIS A 157 -15.09 1.62 -24.05
N ARG A 158 -13.85 1.47 -23.57
CA ARG A 158 -12.62 1.47 -24.38
C ARG A 158 -12.01 0.07 -24.53
N GLU A 159 -12.73 -0.98 -24.12
CA GLU A 159 -12.29 -2.36 -24.26
C GLU A 159 -12.17 -2.75 -25.74
N THR A 160 -11.02 -3.31 -26.09
CA THR A 160 -10.70 -3.87 -27.41
C THR A 160 -10.66 -5.41 -27.38
N GLN A 161 -10.29 -5.98 -26.23
CA GLN A 161 -10.13 -7.41 -26.01
C GLN A 161 -10.72 -7.81 -24.66
N SER A 162 -11.45 -8.93 -24.63
CA SER A 162 -12.04 -9.43 -23.38
C SER A 162 -11.11 -10.39 -22.64
N LEU A 163 -11.32 -10.58 -21.33
CA LEU A 163 -10.59 -11.58 -20.54
C LEU A 163 -10.69 -13.00 -21.13
N SER A 164 -11.78 -13.31 -21.83
CA SER A 164 -12.01 -14.64 -22.43
C SER A 164 -11.10 -14.96 -23.61
N SER A 165 -10.59 -13.92 -24.29
CA SER A 165 -9.62 -14.05 -25.39
C SER A 165 -8.18 -14.20 -24.90
N VAL A 166 -7.90 -13.92 -23.63
CA VAL A 166 -6.57 -14.13 -23.03
C VAL A 166 -6.27 -15.63 -22.90
N GLU A 167 -5.15 -16.07 -23.45
CA GLU A 167 -4.64 -17.44 -23.30
C GLU A 167 -3.53 -17.50 -22.25
N GLN A 168 -2.56 -16.59 -22.35
CA GLN A 168 -1.40 -16.56 -21.46
C GLN A 168 -1.08 -15.15 -21.01
N ILE A 169 -0.57 -15.05 -19.79
CA ILE A 169 -0.16 -13.79 -19.16
C ILE A 169 1.34 -13.87 -18.87
N TYR A 170 2.09 -12.81 -19.19
CA TYR A 170 3.52 -12.76 -18.91
C TYR A 170 3.79 -12.34 -17.46
N PHE A 171 4.42 -13.22 -16.68
CA PHE A 171 4.88 -12.93 -15.33
C PHE A 171 6.32 -13.40 -15.11
N MET A 172 7.12 -12.56 -14.48
CA MET A 172 8.55 -12.66 -14.14
C MET A 172 9.47 -12.84 -15.35
N ASN A 173 9.44 -14.02 -15.96
CA ASN A 173 10.21 -14.33 -17.16
C ASN A 173 9.52 -15.30 -18.12
N ARG A 174 8.24 -15.59 -17.91
CA ARG A 174 7.54 -16.65 -18.63
C ARG A 174 6.07 -16.32 -18.85
N TYR A 175 5.54 -16.89 -19.92
CA TYR A 175 4.10 -16.98 -20.10
C TYR A 175 3.53 -18.07 -19.21
N ILE A 176 2.44 -17.76 -18.53
CA ILE A 176 1.67 -18.69 -17.72
C ILE A 176 0.22 -18.69 -18.18
N ASP A 177 -0.44 -19.83 -18.01
CA ASP A 177 -1.88 -19.98 -18.29
C ASP A 177 -2.71 -18.88 -17.62
N ARG A 178 -3.73 -18.40 -18.32
CA ARG A 178 -4.62 -17.32 -17.89
C ARG A 178 -5.06 -17.45 -16.43
N ASN A 179 -5.52 -18.63 -15.98
CA ASN A 179 -6.09 -18.74 -14.64
C ASN A 179 -5.03 -18.57 -13.55
N LYS A 180 -3.83 -19.12 -13.77
CA LYS A 180 -2.69 -18.94 -12.87
C LYS A 180 -2.16 -17.51 -12.92
N GLY A 181 -2.13 -16.91 -14.11
CA GLY A 181 -1.70 -15.53 -14.28
C GLY A 181 -2.67 -14.54 -13.66
N LEU A 182 -3.97 -14.78 -13.75
CA LEU A 182 -4.99 -13.95 -13.09
C LEU A 182 -4.85 -14.03 -11.56
N ALA A 183 -4.62 -15.23 -11.00
CA ALA A 183 -4.38 -15.39 -9.57
C ALA A 183 -3.12 -14.63 -9.11
N LEU A 184 -2.02 -14.70 -9.88
CA LEU A 184 -0.81 -13.94 -9.58
C LEU A 184 -1.00 -12.43 -9.75
N PHE A 185 -1.72 -12.00 -10.79
CA PHE A 185 -2.06 -10.60 -10.99
C PHE A 185 -2.86 -10.08 -9.80
N GLY A 186 -3.95 -10.76 -9.42
CA GLY A 186 -4.77 -10.38 -8.27
C GLY A 186 -3.99 -10.37 -6.96
N ALA A 187 -3.10 -11.33 -6.73
CA ALA A 187 -2.24 -11.33 -5.54
C ALA A 187 -1.26 -10.14 -5.53
N THR A 188 -0.65 -9.83 -6.67
CA THR A 188 0.23 -8.65 -6.83
C THR A 188 -0.55 -7.35 -6.61
N SER A 189 -1.72 -7.21 -7.24
CA SER A 189 -2.60 -6.05 -7.03
C SER A 189 -2.97 -5.89 -5.57
N LEU A 190 -3.43 -6.96 -4.91
CA LEU A 190 -3.80 -6.91 -3.49
C LEU A 190 -2.63 -6.49 -2.60
N ALA A 191 -1.43 -7.05 -2.82
CA ALA A 191 -0.25 -6.69 -2.06
C ALA A 191 0.12 -5.21 -2.24
N MET A 192 0.06 -4.72 -3.48
CA MET A 192 0.34 -3.33 -3.82
C MET A 192 -0.65 -2.37 -3.17
N SER A 193 -1.94 -2.64 -3.31
CA SER A 193 -3.02 -1.85 -2.72
C SER A 193 -2.99 -1.89 -1.19
N TRP A 194 -2.66 -3.05 -0.60
CA TRP A 194 -2.55 -3.20 0.85
C TRP A 194 -1.44 -2.31 1.40
N SER A 195 -0.26 -2.35 0.79
CA SER A 195 0.85 -1.51 1.25
C SER A 195 0.59 -0.03 1.02
N ALA A 196 -0.09 0.36 -0.07
CA ALA A 196 -0.49 1.76 -0.29
C ALA A 196 -1.47 2.22 0.80
N GLY A 197 -2.58 1.48 1.00
CA GLY A 197 -3.57 1.81 2.02
C GLY A 197 -2.99 1.84 3.44
N VAL A 198 -2.13 0.89 3.81
CA VAL A 198 -1.48 0.86 5.13
C VAL A 198 -0.44 1.97 5.27
N GLY A 199 0.49 2.06 4.33
CA GLY A 199 1.64 2.97 4.42
C GLY A 199 1.23 4.43 4.29
N GLU A 200 0.46 4.74 3.25
CA GLU A 200 0.07 6.10 2.95
C GLU A 200 -0.90 6.64 4.01
N GLU A 201 -1.95 5.91 4.38
CA GLU A 201 -2.87 6.42 5.41
C GLU A 201 -2.19 6.55 6.78
N TYR A 202 -1.24 5.68 7.13
CA TYR A 202 -0.48 5.86 8.36
C TYR A 202 0.37 7.13 8.32
N VAL A 203 1.11 7.37 7.24
CA VAL A 203 1.95 8.56 7.10
C VAL A 203 1.12 9.84 7.01
N PHE A 204 0.08 9.86 6.18
CA PHE A 204 -0.68 11.07 5.90
C PHE A 204 -1.74 11.35 6.97
N ARG A 205 -2.49 10.33 7.42
CA ARG A 205 -3.66 10.50 8.30
C ARG A 205 -3.35 10.22 9.76
N ASN A 206 -2.35 9.39 10.07
CA ASN A 206 -1.96 9.12 11.45
C ASN A 206 -0.74 9.89 11.94
N TRP A 207 0.20 10.22 11.05
CA TRP A 207 1.41 10.95 11.42
C TRP A 207 1.34 12.43 11.05
N MET A 208 1.28 12.74 9.76
CA MET A 208 1.41 14.12 9.28
C MET A 208 0.21 14.99 9.65
N MET A 209 -1.01 14.53 9.37
CA MET A 209 -2.22 15.30 9.66
C MET A 209 -2.35 15.61 11.16
N PRO A 210 -2.19 14.67 12.11
CA PRO A 210 -2.17 14.97 13.54
C PRO A 210 -1.13 16.02 13.96
N MET A 211 0.09 15.95 13.45
CA MET A 211 1.12 16.97 13.73
C MET A 211 0.71 18.35 13.23
N LEU A 212 0.16 18.42 12.01
CA LEU A 212 -0.31 19.67 11.43
C LEU A 212 -1.55 20.20 12.14
N ASP A 213 -2.46 19.32 12.55
CA ASP A 213 -3.66 19.66 13.32
C ASP A 213 -3.28 20.24 14.69
N TYR A 214 -2.28 19.64 15.36
CA TYR A 214 -1.78 20.13 16.64
C TYR A 214 -1.12 21.51 16.50
N LYS A 215 -0.35 21.74 15.43
CA LYS A 215 0.40 22.99 15.23
C LYS A 215 -0.43 24.13 14.63
N TYR A 216 -1.35 23.81 13.72
CA TYR A 216 -2.04 24.80 12.87
C TYR A 216 -3.57 24.73 12.96
N GLY A 217 -4.12 23.76 13.69
CA GLY A 217 -5.56 23.49 13.78
C GLY A 217 -6.07 22.56 12.69
N GLN A 218 -7.16 21.84 12.98
CA GLN A 218 -7.71 20.76 12.16
C GLN A 218 -8.00 21.15 10.70
N THR A 219 -8.54 22.35 10.48
CA THR A 219 -8.85 22.81 9.11
C THR A 219 -7.59 22.98 8.27
N LYS A 220 -6.55 23.59 8.82
CA LYS A 220 -5.29 23.82 8.10
C LYS A 220 -4.53 22.51 7.95
N GLY A 221 -4.49 21.68 8.99
CA GLY A 221 -3.81 20.38 8.93
C GLY A 221 -4.44 19.45 7.90
N LEU A 222 -5.77 19.43 7.78
CA LEU A 222 -6.48 18.72 6.73
C LEU A 222 -6.09 19.22 5.32
N LEU A 223 -6.15 20.53 5.08
CA LEU A 223 -5.85 21.10 3.75
C LEU A 223 -4.39 20.86 3.36
N ILE A 224 -3.45 21.11 4.26
CA ILE A 224 -2.02 20.95 4.01
C ILE A 224 -1.69 19.47 3.79
N SER A 225 -2.17 18.57 4.65
CA SER A 225 -1.89 17.13 4.50
C SER A 225 -2.45 16.56 3.20
N SER A 226 -3.64 17.00 2.79
CA SER A 226 -4.27 16.57 1.54
C SER A 226 -3.52 17.10 0.31
N ALA A 227 -3.07 18.36 0.34
CA ALA A 227 -2.29 18.93 -0.74
C ALA A 227 -0.90 18.27 -0.88
N ILE A 228 -0.24 17.95 0.24
CA ILE A 228 1.03 17.19 0.21
C ILE A 228 0.78 15.78 -0.31
N PHE A 229 -0.28 15.10 0.15
CA PHE A 229 -0.65 13.77 -0.33
C PHE A 229 -0.84 13.73 -1.85
N GLY A 230 -1.63 14.64 -2.41
CA GLY A 230 -1.75 14.73 -3.86
C GLY A 230 -0.46 15.16 -4.55
N GLY A 231 0.26 16.13 -3.99
CA GLY A 231 1.54 16.58 -4.51
C GLY A 231 2.60 15.49 -4.59
N MET A 232 2.61 14.52 -3.69
CA MET A 232 3.52 13.38 -3.74
C MET A 232 3.34 12.52 -4.99
N HIS A 233 2.15 12.51 -5.59
CA HIS A 233 1.89 11.77 -6.83
C HIS A 233 2.58 12.37 -8.07
N PHE A 234 3.16 13.58 -7.96
CA PHE A 234 4.10 14.08 -8.98
C PHE A 234 5.34 13.20 -9.12
N SER A 235 5.68 12.35 -8.14
CA SER A 235 6.77 11.40 -8.28
C SER A 235 6.61 10.48 -9.49
N ASN A 236 5.37 10.24 -9.94
CA ASN A 236 5.10 9.44 -11.13
C ASN A 236 5.70 10.04 -12.41
N VAL A 237 5.80 11.38 -12.50
CA VAL A 237 6.50 12.07 -13.60
C VAL A 237 7.99 11.74 -13.58
N LEU A 238 8.59 11.69 -12.39
CA LEU A 238 10.02 11.40 -12.23
C LEU A 238 10.35 9.94 -12.54
N MET A 239 9.37 9.04 -12.44
CA MET A 239 9.52 7.60 -12.70
C MET A 239 9.12 7.19 -14.12
N ALA A 240 8.42 8.04 -14.86
CA ALA A 240 7.96 7.75 -16.22
C ALA A 240 9.04 8.08 -17.27
N GLU A 241 9.28 7.15 -18.20
CA GLU A 241 10.17 7.42 -19.36
C GLU A 241 9.58 8.45 -20.32
N LYS A 242 8.25 8.46 -20.44
CA LYS A 242 7.48 9.42 -21.23
C LYS A 242 6.37 9.99 -20.33
N PRO A 243 6.65 11.08 -19.59
CA PRO A 243 5.70 11.61 -18.64
C PRO A 243 4.47 12.19 -19.34
N ASP A 244 3.29 11.71 -18.93
CA ASP A 244 2.02 12.35 -19.24
C ASP A 244 1.69 13.36 -18.12
N TYR A 245 2.07 14.61 -18.36
CA TYR A 245 1.84 15.68 -17.39
C TYR A 245 0.36 15.94 -17.13
N LEU A 246 -0.51 15.80 -18.14
CA LEU A 246 -1.93 16.04 -17.98
C LEU A 246 -2.57 14.96 -17.11
N ALA A 247 -2.30 13.68 -17.39
CA ALA A 247 -2.76 12.58 -16.56
C ALA A 247 -2.22 12.67 -15.13
N THR A 248 -0.95 13.07 -14.97
CA THR A 248 -0.38 13.31 -13.63
C THR A 248 -1.12 14.43 -12.92
N MET A 249 -1.45 15.54 -13.59
CA MET A 249 -2.12 16.67 -12.93
C MET A 249 -3.52 16.31 -12.49
N LEU A 250 -4.22 15.53 -13.31
CA LEU A 250 -5.51 14.95 -12.94
C LEU A 250 -5.37 14.05 -11.71
N GLN A 251 -4.38 13.15 -11.69
CA GLN A 251 -4.12 12.27 -10.55
C GLN A 251 -3.79 13.07 -9.28
N VAL A 252 -2.98 14.13 -9.36
CA VAL A 252 -2.67 15.00 -8.22
C VAL A 252 -3.96 15.66 -7.68
N GLY A 253 -4.83 16.14 -8.56
CA GLY A 253 -6.12 16.72 -8.18
C GLY A 253 -7.04 15.69 -7.51
N GLU A 254 -7.20 14.52 -8.13
CA GLU A 254 -8.02 13.41 -7.63
C GLU A 254 -7.54 12.93 -6.26
N THR A 255 -6.24 12.70 -6.10
CA THR A 255 -5.64 12.23 -4.85
C THR A 255 -5.66 13.31 -3.77
N THR A 256 -5.53 14.60 -4.13
CA THR A 256 -5.76 15.71 -3.17
C THR A 256 -7.20 15.69 -2.64
N ILE A 257 -8.20 15.53 -3.54
CA ILE A 257 -9.62 15.49 -3.17
C ILE A 257 -9.93 14.25 -2.33
N ALA A 258 -9.50 13.07 -2.76
CA ALA A 258 -9.62 11.83 -2.00
C ALA A 258 -8.98 11.99 -0.63
N GLY A 259 -7.80 12.61 -0.59
CA GLY A 259 -7.07 12.85 0.64
C GLY A 259 -7.78 13.77 1.63
N TYR A 260 -8.50 14.76 1.13
CA TYR A 260 -9.38 15.62 1.92
C TYR A 260 -10.56 14.84 2.50
N PHE A 261 -11.23 14.01 1.70
CA PHE A 261 -12.37 13.23 2.18
C PHE A 261 -11.96 12.18 3.22
N LEU A 262 -10.87 11.46 2.99
CA LEU A 262 -10.31 10.48 3.93
C LEU A 262 -9.86 11.17 5.22
N GLY A 263 -9.08 12.26 5.13
CA GLY A 263 -8.62 13.00 6.30
C GLY A 263 -9.77 13.59 7.13
N ARG A 264 -10.80 14.10 6.46
CA ARG A 264 -11.99 14.63 7.13
C ARG A 264 -12.78 13.54 7.87
N ASP A 265 -12.92 12.36 7.28
CA ASP A 265 -13.57 11.22 7.94
C ASP A 265 -12.76 10.80 9.19
N VAL A 266 -11.44 10.72 9.08
CA VAL A 266 -10.53 10.42 10.21
C VAL A 266 -10.68 11.45 11.34
N GLN A 267 -10.65 12.75 11.04
CA GLN A 267 -10.86 13.80 12.05
C GLN A 267 -12.22 13.67 12.75
N LYS A 268 -13.29 13.37 12.00
CA LYS A 268 -14.64 13.18 12.57
C LYS A 268 -14.74 11.94 13.48
N ARG A 269 -13.95 10.90 13.20
CA ARG A 269 -13.94 9.64 13.97
C ARG A 269 -12.96 9.65 15.15
N GLY A 270 -12.47 10.82 15.54
CA GLY A 270 -11.49 10.93 16.63
C GLY A 270 -10.15 10.31 16.27
N TYR A 271 -9.69 10.54 15.04
CA TYR A 271 -8.41 10.09 14.49
C TYR A 271 -8.29 8.60 14.17
N LYS A 272 -9.34 7.79 14.36
CA LYS A 272 -9.34 6.37 13.97
C LYS A 272 -9.14 6.21 12.47
N ILE A 273 -7.98 5.71 12.04
CA ILE A 273 -7.60 5.63 10.62
C ILE A 273 -8.09 4.36 9.93
N GLY A 274 -8.52 3.33 10.69
CA GLY A 274 -8.91 2.02 10.15
C GLY A 274 -9.83 2.06 8.92
N PRO A 275 -10.93 2.83 8.93
CA PRO A 275 -11.81 2.97 7.77
C PRO A 275 -11.12 3.62 6.55
N ALA A 276 -10.23 4.59 6.76
CA ALA A 276 -9.49 5.23 5.67
C ALA A 276 -8.48 4.26 5.05
N VAL A 277 -7.75 3.49 5.88
CA VAL A 277 -6.85 2.41 5.44
C VAL A 277 -7.60 1.38 4.58
N ALA A 278 -8.80 0.97 5.01
CA ALA A 278 -9.64 0.05 4.24
C ALA A 278 -10.16 0.67 2.95
N ALA A 279 -10.67 1.91 3.00
CA ALA A 279 -11.20 2.61 1.84
C ALA A 279 -10.14 2.78 0.75
N HIS A 280 -8.91 3.16 1.12
CA HIS A 280 -7.79 3.31 0.20
C HIS A 280 -7.39 1.96 -0.41
N MET A 281 -7.14 0.92 0.41
CA MET A 281 -6.77 -0.39 -0.12
C MET A 281 -7.82 -0.94 -1.10
N TRP A 282 -9.10 -0.91 -0.71
CA TRP A 282 -10.16 -1.49 -1.53
C TRP A 282 -10.44 -0.69 -2.81
N TYR A 283 -10.23 0.63 -2.79
CA TYR A 283 -10.25 1.47 -3.99
C TYR A 283 -9.19 1.01 -5.00
N ASP A 284 -7.93 0.97 -4.59
CA ASP A 284 -6.81 0.59 -5.45
C ASP A 284 -6.95 -0.85 -5.94
N PHE A 285 -7.31 -1.77 -5.05
CA PHE A 285 -7.44 -3.18 -5.42
C PHE A 285 -8.55 -3.37 -6.45
N THR A 286 -9.68 -2.69 -6.26
CA THR A 286 -10.80 -2.71 -7.20
C THR A 286 -10.37 -2.16 -8.56
N LEU A 287 -9.67 -1.01 -8.60
CA LEU A 287 -9.17 -0.45 -9.86
C LEU A 287 -8.16 -1.36 -10.55
N MET A 288 -7.14 -1.82 -9.84
CA MET A 288 -6.06 -2.61 -10.43
C MET A 288 -6.57 -3.95 -10.98
N LEU A 289 -7.29 -4.73 -10.16
CA LEU A 289 -7.84 -6.02 -10.59
C LEU A 289 -8.97 -5.82 -11.59
N GLY A 290 -9.86 -4.86 -11.34
CA GLY A 290 -11.00 -4.55 -12.20
C GLY A 290 -10.56 -4.15 -13.61
N SER A 291 -9.55 -3.30 -13.75
CA SER A 291 -8.98 -2.88 -15.04
C SER A 291 -8.50 -4.10 -15.83
N PHE A 292 -7.80 -5.04 -15.19
CA PHE A 292 -7.40 -6.29 -15.85
C PHE A 292 -8.58 -7.15 -16.30
N LEU A 293 -9.63 -7.24 -15.47
CA LEU A 293 -10.82 -8.05 -15.79
C LEU A 293 -11.65 -7.43 -16.93
N ILE A 294 -11.65 -6.11 -17.04
CA ILE A 294 -12.50 -5.32 -17.96
C ILE A 294 -11.79 -4.97 -19.26
N ASN A 295 -10.50 -4.64 -19.20
CA ASN A 295 -9.65 -4.23 -20.30
C ASN A 295 -8.23 -4.82 -20.12
N PRO A 296 -8.08 -6.15 -20.28
CA PRO A 296 -6.81 -6.85 -20.03
C PRO A 296 -5.64 -6.30 -20.85
N GLU A 297 -5.87 -5.80 -22.07
CA GLU A 297 -4.82 -5.22 -22.92
C GLU A 297 -4.17 -3.98 -22.28
N ASN A 298 -4.97 -3.13 -21.64
CA ASN A 298 -4.51 -1.89 -21.00
C ASN A 298 -4.44 -2.02 -19.48
N ASN A 299 -4.06 -3.20 -18.99
CA ASN A 299 -4.03 -3.47 -17.56
C ASN A 299 -3.01 -2.60 -16.80
N PHE A 300 -3.29 -2.34 -15.52
CA PHE A 300 -2.49 -1.48 -14.66
C PHE A 300 -0.99 -1.85 -14.58
N LEU A 301 -0.65 -3.15 -14.50
CA LEU A 301 0.74 -3.62 -14.44
C LEU A 301 1.41 -3.67 -15.83
N GLY A 302 0.65 -3.37 -16.89
CA GLY A 302 1.06 -3.42 -18.28
C GLY A 302 1.58 -4.78 -18.72
N VAL A 303 1.22 -5.88 -18.03
CA VAL A 303 1.80 -7.19 -18.33
C VAL A 303 1.41 -7.63 -19.74
N LYS A 304 2.38 -8.11 -20.51
CA LYS A 304 2.14 -8.59 -21.87
C LYS A 304 1.25 -9.84 -21.87
N LEU A 305 0.32 -9.87 -22.82
CA LEU A 305 -0.66 -10.94 -22.99
C LEU A 305 -0.45 -11.66 -24.33
N LYS A 306 -0.83 -12.94 -24.35
CA LYS A 306 -1.11 -13.67 -25.59
C LYS A 306 -2.59 -13.95 -25.65
N PHE A 307 -3.19 -13.57 -26.78
CA PHE A 307 -4.59 -13.80 -27.08
C PHE A 307 -4.75 -15.03 -27.96
N LYS A 308 -5.92 -15.67 -27.88
CA LYS A 308 -6.34 -16.71 -28.80
C LYS A 308 -6.38 -16.13 -30.22
N LEU A 309 -5.89 -16.91 -31.18
CA LEU A 309 -6.02 -16.63 -32.61
C LEU A 309 -7.47 -16.76 -33.06
#